data_AF-A0A6B8QMI8-F1
#
_entry.id   AF-A0A6B8QMI8-F1
#
_cell.length_a   1.000
_cell.length_b   1.000
_cell.length_c   1.000
_cell.angle_alpha   90.00
_cell.angle_beta   90.00
_cell.angle_gamma   90.00
#
_symmetry.space_group_name_H-M   'P 1'
#
loop_
_entity.id
_entity.type
_entity.pdbx_description
1 polymer ?
#
loop_
_entity_poly.entity_id
_entity_poly.type
_entity_poly.pdbx_seq_one_letter_code
_entity_poly.pdbx_strand_id
1 'polypeptide(L)'
;MADQPRQLYYSNPDNITGARVSRDMMVTLCSALGEALDDPDTRHFIRNTRIPNERELYGTFIKALLSDGFNSQIGHIATEVQVSRQTDEASGKGRVDIIFDYRSTSFLVELKVIRASVNGRQLGEEYTTTTQRLVRPWQKAVNQLIELDETSLGKALKKKVIKLPIALYLHVDNRQKGNTDQWEALSAATHERIVSQLNTDVNNDDPASHHFSYFQPLTDPVTTSRRRGCLVEGTPDVRLYGFSIIAACQ
;
A
#
# COMPACT_ATOMS: atom_id res chain seq x y z
N MET A 1 23.73 7.10 16.07
CA MET A 1 22.54 6.44 15.52
C MET A 1 22.16 7.25 14.30
N ALA A 2 22.36 6.70 13.10
CA ALA A 2 22.11 7.45 11.87
C ALA A 2 20.62 7.38 11.56
N ASP A 3 19.96 8.55 11.51
CA ASP A 3 18.64 8.72 10.92
C ASP A 3 18.64 8.13 9.51
N GLN A 4 18.10 6.93 9.33
CA GLN A 4 17.78 6.43 7.99
C GLN A 4 16.45 7.06 7.56
N PRO A 5 16.42 7.83 6.45
CA PRO A 5 15.32 8.73 6.16
C PRO A 5 14.11 7.92 5.69
N ARG A 6 12.97 8.16 6.31
CA ARG A 6 11.65 7.90 5.74
C ARG A 6 11.62 8.56 4.35
N GLN A 7 11.81 7.79 3.28
CA GLN A 7 12.02 8.35 1.95
C GLN A 7 10.74 8.18 1.13
N LEU A 8 10.08 9.31 0.83
CA LEU A 8 8.97 9.39 -0.10
C LEU A 8 9.51 9.89 -1.44
N TYR A 9 9.48 9.02 -2.46
CA TYR A 9 9.89 9.38 -3.82
C TYR A 9 8.70 9.85 -4.65
N TYR A 10 8.91 10.91 -5.42
CA TYR A 10 7.93 11.54 -6.30
C TYR A 10 8.32 11.33 -7.76
N SER A 11 7.36 10.89 -8.56
CA SER A 11 7.49 10.74 -10.01
C SER A 11 6.35 11.43 -10.75
N ASN A 12 5.99 12.68 -10.39
CA ASN A 12 5.34 13.64 -11.30
C ASN A 12 5.21 15.07 -10.70
N PRO A 13 5.98 16.08 -11.14
CA PRO A 13 5.93 17.44 -10.59
C PRO A 13 4.84 18.38 -11.16
N ASP A 14 4.19 18.06 -12.28
CA ASP A 14 3.61 19.10 -13.14
C ASP A 14 2.06 19.10 -13.22
N ASN A 15 1.40 19.84 -12.30
CA ASN A 15 0.23 20.72 -12.53
C ASN A 15 -0.42 21.25 -11.21
N ILE A 16 0.33 22.13 -10.55
CA ILE A 16 0.05 23.34 -9.72
C ILE A 16 -1.08 23.40 -8.65
N THR A 17 -2.21 22.67 -8.69
CA THR A 17 -3.19 22.73 -7.56
C THR A 17 -3.87 21.41 -7.23
N GLY A 18 -4.19 20.59 -8.23
CA GLY A 18 -4.75 19.25 -8.02
C GLY A 18 -3.75 18.26 -7.41
N ALA A 19 -2.48 18.37 -7.78
CA ALA A 19 -1.40 17.51 -7.28
C ALA A 19 -1.03 17.80 -5.82
N ARG A 20 -1.18 19.06 -5.35
CA ARG A 20 -0.77 19.47 -3.99
C ARG A 20 -1.59 18.80 -2.91
N VAL A 21 -2.92 18.73 -3.07
CA VAL A 21 -3.81 18.09 -2.08
C VAL A 21 -3.52 16.59 -2.01
N SER A 22 -3.40 15.91 -3.15
CA SER A 22 -3.05 14.48 -3.18
C SER A 22 -1.66 14.21 -2.61
N ARG A 23 -0.68 15.06 -2.90
CA ARG A 23 0.66 14.97 -2.33
C ARG A 23 0.67 15.17 -0.82
N ASP A 24 0.09 16.25 -0.30
CA ASP A 24 -0.03 16.49 1.14
C ASP A 24 -0.71 15.30 1.83
N MET A 25 -1.80 14.81 1.23
CA MET A 25 -2.54 13.65 1.71
C MET A 25 -1.66 12.41 1.73
N MET A 26 -0.97 12.07 0.64
CA MET A 26 -0.13 10.88 0.55
C MET A 26 1.06 10.92 1.51
N VAL A 27 1.70 12.08 1.69
CA VAL A 27 2.76 12.27 2.69
C VAL A 27 2.23 11.93 4.08
N THR A 28 1.09 12.52 4.43
CA THR A 28 0.46 12.35 5.75
C THR A 28 0.02 10.90 5.94
N LEU A 29 -0.64 10.32 4.93
CA LEU A 29 -1.13 8.94 4.95
C LEU A 29 0.02 7.94 5.08
N CYS A 30 1.11 8.09 4.31
CA CYS A 30 2.25 7.18 4.39
C CYS A 30 2.93 7.22 5.76
N SER A 31 3.13 8.42 6.33
CA SER A 31 3.68 8.56 7.68
C SER A 31 2.76 7.93 8.73
N ALA A 32 1.46 8.26 8.68
CA ALA A 32 0.48 7.74 9.62
C ALA A 32 0.27 6.22 9.51
N LEU A 33 0.28 5.67 8.29
CA LEU A 33 0.25 4.23 8.06
C LEU A 33 1.50 3.55 8.62
N GLY A 34 2.65 4.19 8.45
CA GLY A 34 3.89 3.65 8.97
C GLY A 34 3.95 3.64 10.50
N GLU A 35 3.44 4.69 11.14
CA GLU A 35 3.25 4.72 12.59
C GLU A 35 2.22 3.68 13.03
N ALA A 36 1.09 3.56 12.35
CA ALA A 36 0.03 2.61 12.70
C ALA A 36 0.44 1.14 12.49
N LEU A 37 1.29 0.84 11.51
CA LEU A 37 1.82 -0.51 11.27
C LEU A 37 2.91 -0.92 12.27
N ASP A 38 3.67 0.05 12.78
CA ASP A 38 4.74 -0.17 13.76
C ASP A 38 4.27 0.04 15.21
N ASP A 39 3.01 0.46 15.39
CA ASP A 39 2.33 0.58 16.68
C ASP A 39 2.32 -0.76 17.46
N PRO A 40 2.58 -0.74 18.78
CA PRO A 40 2.64 -1.96 19.59
C PRO A 40 1.41 -2.86 19.48
N ASP A 41 0.20 -2.29 19.41
CA ASP A 41 -1.04 -3.07 19.33
C ASP A 41 -1.16 -3.77 17.97
N THR A 42 -0.86 -3.06 16.88
CA THR A 42 -0.84 -3.65 15.53
C THR A 42 0.22 -4.75 15.43
N ARG A 43 1.43 -4.52 15.97
CA ARG A 43 2.50 -5.53 16.00
C ARG A 43 2.11 -6.75 16.84
N HIS A 44 1.44 -6.54 17.97
CA HIS A 44 0.91 -7.61 18.81
C HIS A 44 -0.17 -8.42 18.08
N PHE A 45 -1.10 -7.75 17.39
CA PHE A 45 -2.11 -8.39 16.55
C PHE A 45 -1.47 -9.26 15.46
N ILE A 46 -0.51 -8.72 14.69
CA ILE A 46 0.17 -9.48 13.62
C ILE A 46 0.93 -10.67 14.21
N ARG A 47 1.62 -10.49 15.35
CA ARG A 47 2.37 -11.56 16.03
C ARG A 47 1.48 -12.73 16.42
N ASN A 48 0.30 -12.44 16.97
CA ASN A 48 -0.63 -13.46 17.48
C ASN A 48 -1.57 -14.02 16.42
N THR A 49 -1.47 -13.55 15.18
CA THR A 49 -2.31 -14.02 14.08
C THR A 49 -1.46 -14.60 12.96
N ARG A 50 -1.57 -14.03 11.76
CA ARG A 50 -0.88 -14.42 10.53
C ARG A 50 -0.58 -13.17 9.75
N ILE A 51 0.29 -13.27 8.74
CA ILE A 51 0.54 -12.15 7.81
C ILE A 51 -0.82 -11.63 7.30
N PRO A 52 -1.13 -10.35 7.53
CA PRO A 52 -2.47 -9.84 7.28
C PRO A 52 -2.76 -9.70 5.79
N ASN A 53 -4.05 -9.75 5.45
CA ASN A 53 -4.57 -9.44 4.12
C ASN A 53 -5.19 -8.03 4.06
N GLU A 54 -5.72 -7.67 2.90
CA GLU A 54 -6.35 -6.38 2.63
C GLU A 54 -7.40 -5.99 3.69
N ARG A 55 -8.39 -6.86 3.94
CA ARG A 55 -9.47 -6.59 4.90
C ARG A 55 -9.00 -6.55 6.34
N GLU A 56 -8.02 -7.38 6.68
CA GLU A 56 -7.41 -7.39 8.02
C GLU A 56 -6.64 -6.08 8.30
N LEU A 57 -6.26 -5.32 7.26
CA LEU A 57 -5.58 -4.03 7.38
C LEU A 57 -6.47 -2.79 7.18
N TYR A 58 -7.77 -2.95 6.87
CA TYR A 58 -8.68 -1.79 6.78
C TYR A 58 -8.72 -1.01 8.09
N GLY A 59 -8.75 -1.69 9.23
CA GLY A 59 -8.71 -1.04 10.55
C GLY A 59 -7.45 -0.19 10.75
N THR A 60 -6.28 -0.71 10.34
CA THR A 60 -5.00 0.03 10.38
C THR A 60 -5.02 1.24 9.45
N PHE A 61 -5.59 1.08 8.25
CA PHE A 61 -5.73 2.18 7.29
C PHE A 61 -6.66 3.29 7.82
N ILE A 62 -7.80 2.91 8.41
CA ILE A 62 -8.72 3.85 9.04
C ILE A 62 -8.07 4.54 10.24
N LYS A 63 -7.33 3.79 11.09
CA LYS A 63 -6.56 4.36 12.22
C LYS A 63 -5.57 5.42 11.72
N ALA A 64 -4.90 5.18 10.60
CA ALA A 64 -3.99 6.15 9.98
C ALA A 64 -4.72 7.40 9.46
N LEU A 65 -5.87 7.23 8.79
CA LEU A 65 -6.70 8.36 8.34
C LEU A 65 -7.23 9.21 9.51
N LEU A 66 -7.52 8.59 10.65
CA LEU A 66 -8.02 9.27 11.85
C LEU A 66 -6.89 9.78 12.78
N SER A 67 -5.64 9.67 12.36
CA SER A 67 -4.50 10.17 13.15
C SER A 67 -4.48 11.70 13.20
N ASP A 68 -3.82 12.25 14.23
CA ASP A 68 -3.69 13.69 14.44
C ASP A 68 -3.04 14.42 13.26
N GLY A 69 -2.21 13.72 12.46
CA GLY A 69 -1.61 14.28 11.25
C GLY A 69 -2.62 14.84 10.25
N PHE A 70 -3.85 14.31 10.25
CA PHE A 70 -4.94 14.77 9.39
C PHE A 70 -5.75 15.95 9.96
N ASN A 71 -5.46 16.41 11.18
CA ASN A 71 -5.92 17.69 11.77
C ASN A 71 -7.39 18.06 11.48
N SER A 72 -8.34 17.12 11.60
CA SER A 72 -9.77 17.33 11.32
C SER A 72 -10.13 17.64 9.85
N GLN A 73 -9.18 17.50 8.91
CA GLN A 73 -9.39 17.70 7.47
C GLN A 73 -10.04 16.50 6.79
N ILE A 74 -10.12 15.37 7.50
CA ILE A 74 -10.79 14.16 7.05
C ILE A 74 -12.29 14.31 7.28
N GLY A 75 -13.05 14.12 6.20
CA GLY A 75 -14.51 14.10 6.25
C GLY A 75 -15.02 12.67 6.44
N HIS A 76 -15.90 12.23 5.55
CA HIS A 76 -16.46 10.88 5.62
C HIS A 76 -15.41 9.84 5.25
N ILE A 77 -15.50 8.66 5.87
CA ILE A 77 -14.79 7.45 5.48
C ILE A 77 -15.84 6.35 5.33
N ALA A 78 -15.80 5.61 4.22
CA ALA A 78 -16.63 4.43 4.04
C ALA A 78 -15.82 3.33 3.34
N THR A 79 -16.13 2.07 3.66
CA THR A 79 -15.45 0.89 3.10
C THR A 79 -16.40 0.09 2.22
N GLU A 80 -15.86 -0.61 1.22
CA GLU A 80 -16.60 -1.54 0.34
C GLU A 80 -17.79 -0.86 -0.38
N VAL A 81 -17.58 0.37 -0.85
CA VAL A 81 -18.61 1.21 -1.46
C VAL A 81 -18.87 0.79 -2.91
N GLN A 82 -20.13 0.84 -3.33
CA GLN A 82 -20.53 0.58 -4.71
C GLN A 82 -20.50 1.88 -5.53
N VAL A 83 -19.80 1.87 -6.65
CA VAL A 83 -19.66 3.01 -7.58
C VAL A 83 -20.06 2.55 -8.97
N SER A 84 -20.75 3.39 -9.75
CA SER A 84 -21.08 3.05 -11.14
C SER A 84 -19.82 2.84 -11.99
N ARG A 85 -19.91 2.02 -13.04
CA ARG A 85 -18.84 1.86 -14.04
C ARG A 85 -19.02 2.83 -15.21
N GLN A 86 -17.94 3.14 -15.93
CA GLN A 86 -17.92 4.04 -17.09
C GLN A 86 -18.57 3.47 -18.38
N THR A 87 -19.26 2.33 -18.32
CA THR A 87 -19.80 1.65 -19.50
C THR A 87 -21.18 2.18 -19.93
N ASP A 88 -21.43 2.25 -21.25
CA ASP A 88 -22.71 2.67 -21.85
C ASP A 88 -23.91 1.76 -21.49
N GLU A 89 -23.67 0.58 -20.93
CA GLU A 89 -24.72 -0.31 -20.41
C GLU A 89 -25.10 0.06 -18.97
N ALA A 90 -26.32 0.57 -18.82
CA ALA A 90 -26.87 1.26 -17.66
C ALA A 90 -27.04 0.46 -16.33
N SER A 91 -26.20 -0.52 -15.99
CA SER A 91 -26.38 -1.28 -14.73
C SER A 91 -25.14 -1.84 -14.02
N GLY A 92 -23.92 -1.66 -14.56
CA GLY A 92 -22.72 -2.18 -13.91
C GLY A 92 -22.32 -1.36 -12.67
N LYS A 93 -22.43 -1.93 -11.46
CA LYS A 93 -21.77 -1.38 -10.26
C LYS A 93 -20.40 -2.04 -10.06
N GLY A 94 -19.37 -1.22 -9.91
CA GLY A 94 -18.06 -1.60 -9.38
C GLY A 94 -18.01 -1.39 -7.88
N ARG A 95 -16.97 -1.94 -7.25
CA ARG A 95 -16.71 -1.79 -5.82
C ARG A 95 -15.36 -1.13 -5.61
N VAL A 96 -15.30 -0.21 -4.66
CA VAL A 96 -14.06 0.39 -4.16
C VAL A 96 -13.83 -0.06 -2.72
N ASP A 97 -12.58 -0.35 -2.37
CA ASP A 97 -12.25 -0.82 -1.03
C ASP A 97 -12.50 0.26 0.03
N ILE A 98 -12.08 1.52 -0.23
CA ILE A 98 -12.27 2.65 0.68
C ILE A 98 -12.61 3.91 -0.12
N ILE A 99 -13.55 4.71 0.36
CA ILE A 99 -13.72 6.12 -0.02
C ILE A 99 -13.48 6.99 1.20
N PHE A 100 -12.73 8.07 1.04
CA PHE A 100 -12.64 9.08 2.09
C PHE A 100 -12.55 10.49 1.53
N ASP A 101 -12.98 11.45 2.34
CA ASP A 101 -12.85 12.87 2.05
C ASP A 101 -11.59 13.43 2.73
N TYR A 102 -10.79 14.21 2.00
CA TYR A 102 -9.74 15.04 2.57
C TYR A 102 -9.80 16.45 1.97
N ARG A 103 -10.03 17.44 2.84
CA ARG A 103 -10.36 18.82 2.43
C ARG A 103 -11.56 18.82 1.47
N SER A 104 -11.43 19.43 0.29
CA SER A 104 -12.49 19.52 -0.74
C SER A 104 -12.45 18.41 -1.79
N THR A 105 -11.73 17.31 -1.52
CA THR A 105 -11.50 16.22 -2.48
C THR A 105 -11.92 14.89 -1.87
N SER A 106 -12.61 14.05 -2.66
CA SER A 106 -12.92 12.67 -2.30
C SER A 106 -11.95 11.73 -3.01
N PHE A 107 -11.43 10.73 -2.30
CA PHE A 107 -10.49 9.75 -2.81
C PHE A 107 -11.15 8.37 -2.86
N LEU A 108 -11.13 7.75 -4.03
CA LEU A 108 -11.51 6.36 -4.26
C LEU A 108 -10.26 5.49 -4.19
N VAL A 109 -10.16 4.67 -3.16
CA VAL A 109 -8.98 3.85 -2.88
C VAL A 109 -9.25 2.39 -3.17
N GLU A 110 -8.40 1.82 -4.01
CA GLU A 110 -8.29 0.37 -4.15
C GLU A 110 -6.99 -0.08 -3.49
N LEU A 111 -7.09 -0.92 -2.46
CA LEU A 111 -5.96 -1.36 -1.66
C LEU A 111 -5.57 -2.80 -2.05
N LYS A 112 -4.28 -3.02 -2.28
CA LYS A 112 -3.71 -4.36 -2.41
C LYS A 112 -2.63 -4.58 -1.37
N VAL A 113 -2.67 -5.74 -0.72
CA VAL A 113 -1.66 -6.15 0.25
C VAL A 113 -0.86 -7.30 -0.36
N ILE A 114 0.40 -7.05 -0.64
CA ILE A 114 1.26 -7.93 -1.41
C ILE A 114 2.39 -8.40 -0.50
N ARG A 115 2.70 -9.69 -0.53
CA ARG A 115 3.82 -10.25 0.22
C ARG A 115 5.06 -10.24 -0.67
N ALA A 116 6.02 -9.38 -0.36
CA ALA A 116 7.30 -9.31 -1.04
C ALA A 116 8.32 -10.14 -0.27
N SER A 117 8.80 -11.23 -0.87
CA SER A 117 9.82 -12.05 -0.22
C SER A 117 11.16 -11.33 -0.16
N VAL A 118 11.68 -11.15 1.04
CA VAL A 118 13.06 -10.72 1.27
C VAL A 118 13.94 -11.96 1.03
N ASN A 119 14.45 -12.10 -0.18
CA ASN A 119 15.32 -13.23 -0.50
C ASN A 119 16.71 -12.89 0.02
N GLY A 120 17.07 -13.39 1.20
CA GLY A 120 18.44 -13.36 1.73
C GLY A 120 19.39 -14.27 0.95
N ARG A 121 19.50 -14.08 -0.36
CA ARG A 121 20.69 -14.46 -1.11
C ARG A 121 21.64 -13.26 -1.04
N GLN A 122 22.94 -13.51 -1.04
CA GLN A 122 23.96 -12.48 -0.85
C GLN A 122 23.68 -11.26 -1.73
N LEU A 123 23.92 -10.05 -1.20
CA LEU A 123 23.91 -8.81 -1.97
C LEU A 123 24.71 -9.03 -3.27
N GLY A 124 24.03 -9.11 -4.42
CA GLY A 124 24.65 -9.35 -5.72
C GLY A 124 24.17 -10.57 -6.52
N GLU A 125 23.35 -11.48 -5.96
CA GLU A 125 22.75 -12.57 -6.75
C GLU A 125 21.44 -12.15 -7.44
N GLU A 126 21.27 -12.55 -8.71
CA GLU A 126 20.06 -12.30 -9.49
C GLU A 126 18.82 -12.95 -8.85
N TYR A 127 17.78 -12.13 -8.66
CA TYR A 127 16.53 -12.54 -8.03
C TYR A 127 15.62 -13.30 -8.99
N THR A 128 15.21 -14.51 -8.63
CA THR A 128 14.19 -15.29 -9.37
C THR A 128 12.76 -15.10 -8.85
N THR A 129 12.46 -14.01 -8.14
CA THR A 129 11.07 -13.70 -7.79
C THR A 129 10.33 -13.38 -9.08
N THR A 130 9.32 -14.18 -9.42
CA THR A 130 8.53 -13.97 -10.65
C THR A 130 7.89 -12.59 -10.59
N THR A 131 8.39 -11.66 -11.41
CA THR A 131 7.96 -10.24 -11.51
C THR A 131 6.44 -10.10 -11.50
N GLN A 132 5.74 -11.02 -12.17
CA GLN A 132 4.28 -11.10 -12.21
C GLN A 132 3.59 -11.15 -10.84
N ARG A 133 4.19 -11.73 -9.79
CA ARG A 133 3.56 -11.80 -8.46
C ARG A 133 3.54 -10.45 -7.74
N LEU A 134 4.50 -9.57 -8.05
CA LEU A 134 4.63 -8.25 -7.45
C LEU A 134 3.88 -7.20 -8.28
N VAL A 135 3.85 -7.34 -9.60
CA VAL A 135 3.26 -6.34 -10.50
C VAL A 135 1.78 -6.59 -10.80
N ARG A 136 1.35 -7.84 -11.00
CA ARG A 136 -0.04 -8.14 -11.40
C ARG A 136 -1.09 -7.63 -10.40
N PRO A 137 -0.90 -7.72 -9.07
CA PRO A 137 -1.88 -7.16 -8.14
C PRO A 137 -1.99 -5.63 -8.25
N TRP A 138 -0.88 -4.94 -8.48
CA TRP A 138 -0.84 -3.49 -8.72
C TRP A 138 -1.64 -3.11 -9.97
N GLN A 139 -1.35 -3.76 -11.10
CA GLN A 139 -2.09 -3.54 -12.36
C GLN A 139 -3.59 -3.80 -12.19
N LYS A 140 -3.97 -4.84 -11.43
CA LYS A 140 -5.39 -5.09 -11.13
C LYS A 140 -6.04 -3.95 -10.36
N ALA A 141 -5.36 -3.35 -9.38
CA ALA A 141 -5.90 -2.22 -8.62
C ALA A 141 -6.11 -0.99 -9.52
N VAL A 142 -5.11 -0.71 -10.36
CA VAL A 142 -5.16 0.35 -11.37
C VAL A 142 -6.34 0.15 -12.32
N ASN A 143 -6.44 -1.02 -12.96
CA ASN A 143 -7.49 -1.32 -13.93
C ASN A 143 -8.89 -1.27 -13.31
N GLN A 144 -9.04 -1.78 -12.08
CA GLN A 144 -10.33 -1.74 -11.39
C GLN A 144 -10.81 -0.31 -11.13
N LEU A 145 -9.91 0.62 -10.82
CA LEU A 145 -10.26 2.02 -10.62
C LEU A 145 -10.54 2.74 -11.94
N ILE A 146 -9.78 2.46 -13.01
CA ILE A 146 -10.02 3.03 -14.34
C ILE A 146 -11.49 2.81 -14.76
N GLU A 147 -12.03 1.62 -14.53
CA GLU A 147 -13.42 1.26 -14.89
C GLU A 147 -14.52 2.05 -14.15
N LEU A 148 -14.22 2.73 -13.03
CA LEU A 148 -15.22 3.42 -12.20
C LEU A 148 -15.57 4.81 -12.74
N ASP A 149 -16.84 5.22 -12.65
CA ASP A 149 -17.30 6.55 -13.04
C ASP A 149 -17.12 7.56 -11.90
N GLU A 150 -15.99 8.28 -11.93
CA GLU A 150 -15.67 9.37 -11.02
C GLU A 150 -16.46 10.66 -11.31
N THR A 151 -16.93 10.84 -12.55
CA THR A 151 -17.57 12.10 -12.98
C THR A 151 -18.97 12.22 -12.39
N SER A 152 -19.79 11.18 -12.53
CA SER A 152 -21.14 11.19 -11.94
C SER A 152 -21.07 11.19 -10.42
N LEU A 153 -20.11 10.46 -9.84
CA LEU A 153 -19.88 10.47 -8.39
C LEU A 153 -19.48 11.86 -7.89
N GLY A 154 -18.56 12.53 -8.58
CA GLY A 154 -18.13 13.89 -8.23
C GLY A 154 -19.26 14.91 -8.30
N LYS A 155 -20.16 14.78 -9.29
CA LYS A 155 -21.39 15.60 -9.38
C LYS A 155 -22.32 15.35 -8.18
N ALA A 156 -22.52 14.08 -7.79
CA ALA A 156 -23.38 13.73 -6.66
C ALA A 156 -22.81 14.22 -5.32
N LEU A 157 -21.50 14.07 -5.11
CA LEU A 157 -20.81 14.50 -3.89
C LEU A 157 -20.51 16.01 -3.86
N LYS A 158 -20.67 16.70 -5.01
CA LYS A 158 -20.24 18.10 -5.21
C LYS A 158 -18.77 18.33 -4.86
N LYS A 159 -17.92 17.36 -5.20
CA LYS A 159 -16.48 17.34 -4.90
C LYS A 159 -15.68 16.84 -6.09
N LYS A 160 -14.40 17.22 -6.16
CA LYS A 160 -13.45 16.54 -7.03
C LYS A 160 -13.26 15.12 -6.51
N VAL A 161 -13.32 14.13 -7.39
CA VAL A 161 -13.02 12.72 -7.08
C VAL A 161 -11.67 12.36 -7.69
N ILE A 162 -10.80 11.70 -6.93
CA ILE A 162 -9.50 11.20 -7.38
C ILE A 162 -9.46 9.69 -7.16
N LYS A 163 -9.00 8.95 -8.16
CA LYS A 163 -8.77 7.51 -8.07
C LYS A 163 -7.36 7.25 -7.56
N LEU A 164 -7.25 6.41 -6.54
CA LEU A 164 -6.02 6.20 -5.78
C LEU A 164 -5.76 4.70 -5.59
N PRO A 165 -5.13 4.03 -6.58
CA PRO A 165 -4.61 2.69 -6.36
C PRO A 165 -3.47 2.75 -5.33
N ILE A 166 -3.53 1.88 -4.32
CA ILE A 166 -2.48 1.73 -3.29
C ILE A 166 -2.09 0.26 -3.20
N ALA A 167 -0.79 -0.02 -3.28
CA ALA A 167 -0.21 -1.32 -2.98
C ALA A 167 0.71 -1.23 -1.76
N LEU A 168 0.37 -2.00 -0.71
CA LEU A 168 1.20 -2.21 0.47
C LEU A 168 1.97 -3.52 0.31
N TYR A 169 3.28 -3.43 0.08
CA TYR A 169 4.16 -4.57 0.00
C TYR A 169 4.74 -4.88 1.37
N LEU A 170 4.30 -5.97 1.99
CA LEU A 170 4.84 -6.50 3.24
C LEU A 170 6.13 -7.27 2.96
N HIS A 171 7.25 -6.86 3.55
CA HIS A 171 8.56 -7.46 3.35
C HIS A 171 8.73 -8.67 4.27
N VAL A 172 8.56 -9.87 3.70
CA VAL A 172 8.44 -11.10 4.47
C VAL A 172 9.60 -12.07 4.22
N ASP A 173 10.12 -12.66 5.29
CA ASP A 173 11.09 -13.76 5.24
C ASP A 173 10.43 -15.06 5.73
N ASN A 174 10.52 -16.12 4.92
CA ASN A 174 9.93 -17.42 5.22
C ASN A 174 11.00 -18.50 5.52
N ARG A 175 12.28 -18.12 5.69
CA ARG A 175 13.37 -19.04 6.04
C ARG A 175 13.56 -19.09 7.57
N GLN A 176 13.66 -20.28 8.14
CA GLN A 176 13.96 -20.54 9.56
C GLN A 176 15.48 -20.48 9.81
N LYS A 177 16.11 -20.03 10.91
CA LYS A 177 15.76 -19.48 12.24
C LYS A 177 16.86 -18.43 12.58
N GLY A 178 16.50 -17.28 13.16
CA GLY A 178 17.46 -16.27 13.67
C GLY A 178 17.32 -14.91 13.01
N ASN A 179 17.45 -13.83 13.80
CA ASN A 179 17.51 -12.47 13.25
C ASN A 179 18.79 -12.37 12.43
N THR A 180 18.65 -12.03 11.15
CA THR A 180 19.79 -11.54 10.38
C THR A 180 20.00 -10.10 10.82
N ASP A 181 21.16 -9.75 11.36
CA ASP A 181 21.47 -8.38 11.80
C ASP A 181 21.37 -7.33 10.66
N GLN A 182 21.28 -7.79 9.41
CA GLN A 182 21.14 -6.97 8.19
C GLN A 182 19.69 -6.91 7.65
N TRP A 183 18.68 -7.22 8.45
CA TRP A 183 17.28 -7.27 7.99
C TRP A 183 16.78 -5.92 7.42
N GLU A 184 17.24 -4.79 7.96
CA GLU A 184 16.91 -3.44 7.47
C GLU A 184 17.41 -3.25 6.03
N ALA A 185 18.66 -3.61 5.77
CA ALA A 185 19.27 -3.52 4.45
C ALA A 185 18.59 -4.45 3.44
N LEU A 186 18.19 -5.66 3.86
CA LEU A 186 17.41 -6.58 3.02
C LEU A 186 16.02 -6.02 2.70
N SER A 187 15.40 -5.35 3.67
CA SER A 187 14.10 -4.69 3.52
C SER A 187 14.20 -3.51 2.53
N ALA A 188 15.24 -2.68 2.64
CA ALA A 188 15.51 -1.57 1.73
C ALA A 188 15.81 -2.08 0.31
N ALA A 189 16.67 -3.09 0.14
CA ALA A 189 16.94 -3.69 -1.17
C ALA A 189 15.66 -4.30 -1.80
N THR A 190 14.74 -4.80 -0.97
CA THR A 190 13.44 -5.30 -1.45
C THR A 190 12.56 -4.17 -1.97
N HIS A 191 12.55 -3.00 -1.33
CA HIS A 191 11.88 -1.80 -1.82
C HIS A 191 12.38 -1.39 -3.21
N GLU A 192 13.69 -1.20 -3.35
CA GLU A 192 14.33 -0.79 -4.61
C GLU A 192 13.98 -1.75 -5.76
N ARG A 193 13.96 -3.06 -5.46
CA ARG A 193 13.55 -4.07 -6.44
C ARG A 193 12.08 -3.93 -6.86
N ILE A 194 11.17 -3.66 -5.92
CA ILE A 194 9.74 -3.46 -6.24
C ILE A 194 9.60 -2.25 -7.17
N VAL A 195 10.23 -1.13 -6.80
CA VAL A 195 10.21 0.12 -7.60
C VAL A 195 10.78 -0.12 -9.00
N SER A 196 11.94 -0.78 -9.10
CA SER A 196 12.58 -1.10 -10.39
C SER A 196 11.72 -2.00 -11.29
N GLN A 197 11.06 -3.02 -10.72
CA GLN A 197 10.17 -3.89 -11.47
C GLN A 197 8.95 -3.16 -11.99
N LEU A 198 8.33 -2.32 -11.16
CA LEU A 198 7.20 -1.49 -11.58
C LEU A 198 7.59 -0.49 -12.66
N ASN A 199 8.80 0.06 -12.64
CA ASN A 199 9.28 0.99 -13.68
C ASN A 199 9.65 0.29 -15.01
N THR A 200 10.08 -0.97 -14.95
CA THR A 200 10.47 -1.72 -16.16
C THR A 200 9.25 -2.13 -16.97
N ASP A 201 8.15 -2.52 -16.30
CA ASP A 201 6.91 -2.92 -16.96
C ASP A 201 6.14 -1.73 -17.58
N VAL A 202 6.42 -0.49 -17.15
CA VAL A 202 5.81 0.75 -17.71
C VAL A 202 6.26 1.04 -19.15
N ASN A 203 7.42 0.53 -19.59
CA ASN A 203 7.91 0.73 -20.96
C ASN A 203 7.16 -0.11 -22.02
N ASN A 204 6.20 -0.93 -21.62
CA ASN A 204 5.35 -1.74 -22.50
C ASN A 204 3.91 -1.17 -22.54
N ASP A 205 3.68 -0.03 -23.20
CA ASP A 205 2.35 0.53 -23.56
C ASP A 205 1.24 0.58 -22.48
N ASP A 206 1.53 0.31 -21.20
CA ASP A 206 0.57 0.20 -20.09
C ASP A 206 0.83 1.32 -19.06
N PRO A 207 -0.10 2.29 -18.90
CA PRO A 207 0.16 3.57 -18.21
C PRO A 207 0.22 3.50 -16.67
N ALA A 208 0.51 2.34 -16.08
CA ALA A 208 0.47 2.16 -14.62
C ALA A 208 1.76 2.63 -13.92
N SER A 209 2.30 3.79 -14.30
CA SER A 209 3.40 4.41 -13.56
C SER A 209 2.93 4.77 -12.15
N HIS A 210 3.71 4.39 -11.14
CA HIS A 210 3.45 4.84 -9.78
C HIS A 210 3.92 6.30 -9.64
N HIS A 211 3.20 7.10 -8.87
CA HIS A 211 3.55 8.50 -8.57
C HIS A 211 4.21 8.67 -7.20
N PHE A 212 3.97 7.71 -6.31
CA PHE A 212 4.44 7.71 -4.93
C PHE A 212 5.05 6.37 -4.58
N SER A 213 6.21 6.41 -3.94
CA SER A 213 6.86 5.27 -3.33
C SER A 213 7.36 5.64 -1.94
N TYR A 214 6.97 4.87 -0.93
CA TYR A 214 7.37 5.05 0.47
C TYR A 214 7.93 3.74 1.01
N PHE A 215 9.01 3.82 1.79
CA PHE A 215 9.62 2.69 2.46
C PHE A 215 9.77 2.97 3.94
N GLN A 216 9.48 1.96 4.77
CA GLN A 216 9.79 1.99 6.18
C GLN A 216 10.15 0.58 6.71
N PRO A 217 11.30 0.42 7.38
CA PRO A 217 11.55 -0.74 8.24
C PRO A 217 10.70 -0.68 9.50
N LEU A 218 10.31 -1.83 10.06
CA LEU A 218 9.68 -1.88 11.39
C LEU A 218 10.72 -1.59 12.48
N THR A 219 10.31 -1.10 13.65
CA THR A 219 11.24 -0.89 14.78
C THR A 219 11.97 -2.18 15.17
N ASP A 220 11.27 -3.33 15.14
CA ASP A 220 11.92 -4.65 15.14
C ASP A 220 11.10 -5.64 14.30
N PRO A 221 11.75 -6.68 13.75
CA PRO A 221 11.06 -7.76 13.06
C PRO A 221 9.89 -8.35 13.84
N VAL A 222 8.72 -8.46 13.20
CA VAL A 222 7.56 -9.13 13.78
C VAL A 222 7.56 -10.58 13.31
N THR A 223 7.67 -11.52 14.25
CA THR A 223 7.52 -12.95 13.96
C THR A 223 6.04 -13.32 13.99
N THR A 224 5.55 -13.95 12.93
CA THR A 224 4.14 -14.32 12.71
C THR A 224 4.05 -15.63 11.92
N SER A 225 2.83 -16.07 11.64
CA SER A 225 2.53 -17.30 10.91
C SER A 225 2.18 -17.04 9.44
N ARG A 226 2.46 -18.01 8.57
CA ARG A 226 1.91 -18.03 7.20
C ARG A 226 0.38 -18.02 7.24
N ARG A 227 -0.25 -17.42 6.23
CA ARG A 227 -1.72 -17.36 6.13
C ARG A 227 -2.43 -18.72 6.09
N ARG A 228 -1.76 -19.76 5.58
CA ARG A 228 -2.26 -21.15 5.55
C ARG A 228 -1.89 -21.97 6.79
N GLY A 229 -1.16 -21.39 7.74
CA GLY A 229 -0.81 -22.06 9.00
C GLY A 229 -1.99 -22.08 9.97
N CYS A 230 -2.03 -23.07 10.85
CA CYS A 230 -2.99 -23.12 11.95
C CYS A 230 -2.69 -22.01 12.96
N LEU A 231 -3.73 -21.25 13.34
CA LEU A 231 -3.62 -20.14 14.32
C LEU A 231 -3.34 -20.64 15.75
N VAL A 232 -3.63 -21.90 16.06
CA VAL A 232 -3.68 -22.43 17.43
C VAL A 232 -2.48 -23.30 17.79
N GLU A 233 -1.78 -23.89 16.81
CA GLU A 233 -0.74 -24.92 17.06
C GLU A 233 0.56 -24.73 16.24
N GLY A 234 0.70 -23.63 15.50
CA GLY A 234 1.87 -23.37 14.67
C GLY A 234 2.97 -22.60 15.40
N THR A 235 4.23 -23.02 15.27
CA THR A 235 5.37 -22.14 15.59
C THR A 235 5.45 -21.05 14.53
N PRO A 236 5.38 -19.75 14.90
CA PRO A 236 5.58 -18.65 13.95
C PRO A 236 6.88 -18.84 13.15
N ASP A 237 6.78 -18.85 11.83
CA ASP A 237 7.87 -19.17 10.91
C ASP A 237 8.08 -18.12 9.82
N VAL A 238 7.36 -17.00 9.91
CA VAL A 238 7.48 -15.86 9.00
C VAL A 238 7.90 -14.63 9.78
N ARG A 239 8.75 -13.81 9.18
CA ARG A 239 9.18 -12.55 9.74
C ARG A 239 8.80 -11.42 8.82
N LEU A 240 8.21 -10.38 9.40
CA LEU A 240 7.93 -9.12 8.73
C LEU A 240 9.03 -8.13 9.12
N TYR A 241 9.79 -7.64 8.14
CA TYR A 241 10.91 -6.72 8.36
C TYR A 241 10.55 -5.25 8.11
N GLY A 242 9.50 -5.00 7.34
CA GLY A 242 9.15 -3.65 6.91
C GLY A 242 8.09 -3.72 5.83
N PHE A 243 7.85 -2.58 5.21
CA PHE A 243 6.90 -2.49 4.12
C PHE A 243 7.25 -1.36 3.15
N SER A 244 6.69 -1.47 1.95
CA SER A 244 6.65 -0.39 0.97
C SER A 244 5.21 -0.01 0.66
N ILE A 245 4.92 1.28 0.52
CA ILE A 245 3.65 1.78 -0.01
C ILE A 245 3.92 2.35 -1.39
N ILE A 246 3.25 1.79 -2.40
CA ILE A 246 3.26 2.30 -3.77
C ILE A 246 1.87 2.85 -4.08
N ALA A 247 1.79 4.04 -4.65
CA ALA A 247 0.52 4.62 -5.05
C ALA A 247 0.63 5.44 -6.34
N ALA A 248 -0.51 5.63 -7.01
CA ALA A 248 -0.66 6.51 -8.15
C ALA A 248 -1.91 7.37 -7.95
N CYS A 249 -1.96 8.52 -8.61
CA CYS A 249 -3.16 9.36 -8.64
C CYS A 249 -3.66 9.38 -10.06
N GLN A 250 -4.91 8.99 -10.24
CA GLN A 250 -5.62 8.99 -11.51
C GLN A 250 -6.80 9.96 -11.45
#